data_AF-A0A849GFQ2-F1
#
_entry.id   AF-A0A849GFQ2-F1
#
_cell.length_a   1.000
_cell.length_b   1.000
_cell.length_c   1.000
_cell.angle_alpha   90.00
_cell.angle_beta   90.00
_cell.angle_gamma   90.00
#
_symmetry.space_group_name_H-M   'P 1'
#
loop_
_entity.id
_entity.type
_entity.pdbx_description
1 polymer ?
#
loop_
_entity_poly.entity_id
_entity_poly.type
_entity_poly.pdbx_seq_one_letter_code
_entity_poly.pdbx_strand_id
1 'polypeptide(L)'
;MKILYGLLLVLLAILAAFVGIVYTKPNAKTADVKFTYQRATEYTDGTPLLLEAIKYTRIYCDGKQVAQEAGADGEISAALTGGSHDCYGTHVDTNDMESNPSVTVTRFVEP
;
A
#
# COMPACT_ATOMS: atom_id res chain seq x y z
N MET A 1 -27.75 29.67 44.47
CA MET A 1 -27.64 29.34 43.03
C MET A 1 -26.22 29.01 42.53
N LYS A 2 -25.21 28.77 43.40
CA LYS A 2 -23.82 28.47 42.97
C LYS A 2 -23.48 26.97 42.92
N ILE A 3 -24.26 26.11 43.59
CA ILE A 3 -23.96 24.67 43.74
C ILE A 3 -24.40 23.87 42.50
N LEU A 4 -25.43 24.33 41.77
CA LEU A 4 -25.99 23.63 40.61
C LEU A 4 -25.04 23.61 39.39
N TYR A 5 -24.20 24.65 39.24
CA TYR A 5 -23.23 24.75 38.14
C TYR A 5 -22.01 23.83 38.33
N GLY A 6 -21.61 23.54 39.57
CA GLY A 6 -20.50 22.64 39.87
C GLY A 6 -20.83 21.19 39.53
N LEU A 7 -22.05 20.75 39.82
CA LEU A 7 -22.49 19.37 39.53
C LEU A 7 -22.63 19.11 38.03
N LEU A 8 -23.08 20.13 37.27
CA LEU A 8 -23.23 20.05 35.81
C LEU A 8 -21.87 19.93 35.10
N LEU A 9 -20.85 20.65 35.59
CA LEU A 9 -19.48 20.57 35.06
C LEU A 9 -18.83 19.21 35.32
N VAL A 10 -19.08 18.60 36.49
CA VAL A 10 -18.58 17.26 36.79
C VAL A 10 -19.25 16.20 35.92
N LEU A 11 -20.56 16.31 35.67
CA LEU A 11 -21.27 15.39 34.77
C LEU A 11 -20.78 15.48 33.31
N LEU A 12 -20.49 16.69 32.82
CA LEU A 12 -19.94 16.91 31.47
C LEU A 12 -18.52 16.32 31.32
N ALA A 13 -17.69 16.40 32.36
CA ALA A 13 -16.36 15.81 32.36
C ALA A 13 -16.40 14.27 32.32
N ILE A 14 -17.36 13.65 33.01
CA ILE A 14 -17.56 12.19 33.00
C ILE A 14 -18.09 11.72 31.64
N LEU A 15 -18.99 12.49 31.01
CA LEU A 15 -19.50 12.16 29.68
C LEU A 15 -18.39 12.20 28.61
N ALA A 16 -17.48 13.18 28.69
CA ALA A 16 -16.34 13.28 27.79
C ALA A 16 -15.34 12.11 27.98
N ALA A 17 -15.20 11.58 29.20
CA ALA A 17 -14.34 10.43 29.47
C ALA A 17 -14.89 9.12 28.87
N PHE A 18 -16.21 8.97 28.73
CA PHE A 18 -16.84 7.79 28.11
C PHE A 18 -16.88 7.85 26.57
N VAL A 19 -16.88 9.03 25.96
CA VAL A 19 -16.75 9.18 24.49
C VAL A 19 -15.29 8.96 24.04
N GLY A 20 -14.35 9.07 24.98
CA GLY A 20 -12.95 8.67 24.82
C GLY A 20 -12.69 7.17 24.96
N ILE A 21 -13.69 6.29 24.82
CA ILE A 21 -13.41 4.89 24.50
C ILE A 21 -12.70 4.91 23.16
N VAL A 22 -11.38 4.81 23.28
CA VAL A 22 -10.41 4.70 22.21
C VAL A 22 -10.98 3.72 21.20
N TYR A 23 -11.47 4.24 20.08
CA TYR A 23 -11.71 3.47 18.88
C TYR A 23 -10.30 3.08 18.41
N THR A 24 -9.68 2.11 19.07
CA THR A 24 -8.47 1.47 18.60
C THR A 24 -8.90 0.79 17.32
N LYS A 25 -8.64 1.46 16.20
CA LYS A 25 -8.73 0.84 14.88
C LYS A 25 -8.01 -0.50 15.01
N PRO A 26 -8.64 -1.64 14.65
CA PRO A 26 -7.96 -2.91 14.75
C PRO A 26 -6.62 -2.77 14.02
N ASN A 27 -5.52 -3.08 14.71
CA ASN A 27 -4.19 -3.05 14.13
C ASN A 27 -4.25 -4.00 12.93
N ALA A 28 -4.37 -3.44 11.73
CA ALA A 28 -4.32 -4.23 10.51
C ALA A 28 -2.94 -4.85 10.50
N LYS A 29 -2.88 -6.16 10.74
CA LYS A 29 -1.63 -6.89 10.71
C LYS A 29 -1.09 -6.80 9.29
N THR A 30 0.19 -6.47 9.20
CA THR A 30 0.92 -6.39 7.95
C THR A 30 1.82 -7.60 7.82
N ALA A 31 1.93 -8.16 6.63
CA ALA A 31 2.87 -9.22 6.32
C ALA A 31 3.79 -8.79 5.17
N ASP A 32 5.05 -9.23 5.23
CA ASP A 32 6.00 -9.03 4.15
C ASP A 32 5.72 -10.03 3.03
N VAL A 33 5.30 -9.50 1.88
CA VAL A 33 4.97 -10.28 0.69
C VAL A 33 6.10 -10.18 -0.31
N LYS A 34 6.62 -11.34 -0.72
CA LYS A 34 7.57 -11.46 -1.84
C LYS A 34 6.82 -11.58 -3.16
N PHE A 35 7.13 -10.70 -4.10
CA PHE A 35 6.58 -10.69 -5.44
C PHE A 35 7.49 -11.40 -6.42
N THR A 36 6.91 -12.36 -7.12
CA THR A 36 7.44 -12.90 -8.37
C THR A 36 6.56 -12.36 -9.48
N TYR A 37 7.16 -11.78 -10.51
CA TYR A 37 6.45 -11.21 -11.64
C TYR A 37 7.16 -11.59 -12.94
N GLN A 38 6.38 -11.59 -14.03
CA GLN A 38 6.93 -11.65 -15.38
C GLN A 38 6.99 -10.23 -15.92
N ARG A 39 8.19 -9.78 -16.26
CA ARG A 39 8.43 -8.44 -16.81
C ARG A 39 7.66 -8.20 -18.10
N ALA A 40 7.12 -6.99 -18.25
CA ALA A 40 6.62 -6.51 -19.53
C ALA A 40 7.78 -6.23 -20.49
N THR A 41 7.61 -6.61 -21.75
CA THR A 41 8.65 -6.48 -22.79
C THR A 41 8.46 -5.24 -23.65
N GLU A 42 7.46 -4.41 -23.37
CA GLU A 42 7.05 -3.28 -24.18
C GLU A 42 6.40 -2.17 -23.36
N TYR A 43 6.43 -0.95 -23.89
CA TYR A 43 5.67 0.21 -23.40
C TYR A 43 4.24 0.19 -23.96
N THR A 44 3.39 1.09 -23.46
CA THR A 44 1.98 1.23 -23.88
C THR A 44 1.79 1.50 -25.37
N ASP A 45 2.78 2.12 -26.02
CA ASP A 45 2.77 2.40 -27.46
C ASP A 45 3.26 1.21 -28.33
N GLY A 46 3.60 0.08 -27.70
CA GLY A 46 4.13 -1.12 -28.37
C GLY A 46 5.64 -1.06 -28.64
N THR A 47 6.34 -0.01 -28.23
CA THR A 47 7.79 0.06 -28.34
C THR A 47 8.43 -1.00 -27.45
N PRO A 48 9.44 -1.76 -27.92
CA PRO A 48 10.15 -2.73 -27.07
C PRO A 48 10.89 -2.07 -25.91
N LEU A 49 10.79 -2.67 -24.72
CA LEU A 49 11.55 -2.27 -23.53
C LEU A 49 12.82 -3.11 -23.42
N LEU A 50 13.98 -2.46 -23.56
CA LEU A 50 15.28 -3.09 -23.39
C LEU A 50 15.63 -3.25 -21.92
N LEU A 51 16.31 -4.35 -21.55
CA LEU A 51 16.64 -4.67 -20.16
C LEU A 51 17.58 -3.62 -19.56
N GLU A 52 18.60 -3.23 -20.32
CA GLU A 52 19.61 -2.24 -19.96
C GLU A 52 19.05 -0.82 -19.80
N ALA A 53 17.85 -0.57 -20.33
CA ALA A 53 17.18 0.72 -20.18
C ALA A 53 16.45 0.84 -18.84
N ILE A 54 16.22 -0.26 -18.12
CA ILE A 54 15.40 -0.26 -16.90
C ILE A 54 16.19 0.30 -15.72
N LYS A 55 15.67 1.38 -15.16
CA LYS A 55 16.20 2.07 -13.98
C LYS A 55 15.59 1.53 -12.69
N TYR A 56 14.27 1.35 -12.66
CA TYR A 56 13.54 0.83 -11.51
C TYR A 56 12.42 -0.12 -11.92
N THR A 57 12.04 -1.00 -10.99
CA THR A 57 10.79 -1.74 -11.01
C THR A 57 9.90 -1.26 -9.88
N ARG A 58 8.61 -1.06 -10.16
CA ARG A 58 7.59 -0.68 -9.16
C ARG A 58 6.56 -1.78 -9.03
N ILE A 59 6.09 -1.99 -7.81
CA ILE A 59 4.95 -2.87 -7.54
C ILE A 59 3.77 -2.01 -7.10
N TYR A 60 2.64 -2.25 -7.74
CA TYR A 60 1.35 -1.67 -7.40
C TYR A 60 0.44 -2.78 -6.88
N CYS A 61 -0.30 -2.48 -5.81
CA CYS A 61 -1.41 -3.28 -5.33
C CYS A 61 -2.61 -2.37 -5.12
N ASP A 62 -3.78 -2.76 -5.63
CA ASP A 62 -5.04 -1.98 -5.59
C ASP A 62 -4.86 -0.54 -6.12
N GLY A 63 -4.05 -0.40 -7.17
CA GLY A 63 -3.73 0.89 -7.80
C GLY A 63 -2.77 1.78 -7.00
N LYS A 64 -2.20 1.32 -5.89
CA LYS A 64 -1.22 2.06 -5.09
C LYS A 64 0.17 1.46 -5.21
N GLN A 65 1.18 2.29 -5.37
CA GLN A 65 2.57 1.84 -5.30
C GLN A 65 2.89 1.38 -3.87
N VAL A 66 3.37 0.14 -3.74
CA VAL A 66 3.72 -0.48 -2.46
C VAL A 66 5.20 -0.82 -2.36
N ALA A 67 5.91 -0.90 -3.50
CA ALA A 67 7.36 -1.16 -3.54
C ALA A 67 8.03 -0.48 -4.73
N GLN A 68 9.34 -0.24 -4.61
CA GLN A 68 10.20 0.12 -5.73
C GLN A 68 11.62 -0.39 -5.48
N GLU A 69 12.20 -1.04 -6.48
CA GLU A 69 13.57 -1.54 -6.45
C GLU A 69 14.33 -1.12 -7.71
N ALA A 70 15.66 -1.04 -7.62
CA ALA A 70 16.49 -0.71 -8.77
C ALA A 70 16.64 -1.90 -9.73
N GLY A 71 16.63 -1.63 -11.04
CA GLY A 71 16.75 -2.65 -12.08
C GLY A 71 15.47 -3.44 -12.34
N ALA A 72 15.59 -4.46 -13.20
CA ALA A 72 14.46 -5.20 -13.78
C ALA A 72 14.21 -6.58 -13.17
N ASP A 73 15.23 -7.15 -12.54
CA ASP A 73 15.25 -8.54 -12.09
C ASP A 73 15.58 -8.57 -10.61
N GLY A 74 14.60 -8.99 -9.80
CA GLY A 74 14.78 -9.12 -8.35
C GLY A 74 13.50 -9.57 -7.65
N GLU A 75 13.67 -10.25 -6.52
CA GLU A 75 12.58 -10.40 -5.56
C GLU A 75 12.28 -9.04 -4.94
N ILE A 76 11.11 -8.50 -5.21
CA ILE A 76 10.64 -7.27 -4.58
C ILE A 76 9.75 -7.67 -3.41
N SER A 77 9.99 -7.06 -2.24
CA SER A 77 9.18 -7.29 -1.05
C SER A 77 8.40 -6.02 -0.69
N ALA A 78 7.15 -6.17 -0.26
CA ALA A 78 6.41 -5.09 0.37
C ALA A 78 5.55 -5.59 1.53
N ALA A 79 5.39 -4.73 2.53
CA ALA A 79 4.47 -4.95 3.63
C ALA A 79 3.05 -4.63 3.16
N LEU A 80 2.19 -5.65 3.12
CA LEU A 80 0.76 -5.49 2.81
C LEU A 80 -0.07 -5.77 4.04
N THR A 81 -1.16 -5.03 4.20
CA THR A 81 -2.19 -5.35 5.21
C THR A 81 -2.87 -6.67 4.87
N GLY A 82 -3.40 -7.39 5.85
CA GLY A 82 -4.21 -8.59 5.60
C GLY A 82 -5.41 -8.29 4.69
N GLY A 83 -5.66 -9.16 3.71
CA GLY A 83 -6.69 -8.98 2.70
C GLY A 83 -6.36 -9.60 1.34
N SER A 84 -7.31 -9.49 0.41
CA SER A 84 -7.09 -9.79 -1.00
C SER A 84 -6.64 -8.52 -1.72
N HIS A 85 -5.54 -8.61 -2.47
CA HIS A 85 -4.93 -7.49 -3.20
C HIS A 85 -4.71 -7.86 -4.65
N ASP A 86 -5.06 -6.96 -5.56
CA ASP A 86 -4.75 -7.10 -6.98
C ASP A 86 -3.45 -6.38 -7.28
N CYS A 87 -2.39 -7.14 -7.57
CA CYS A 87 -1.04 -6.60 -7.70
C CYS A 87 -0.48 -6.78 -9.12
N TYR A 88 0.29 -5.80 -9.58
CA TYR A 88 1.05 -5.86 -10.83
C TYR A 88 2.36 -5.08 -10.70
N GLY A 89 3.34 -5.44 -11.52
CA GLY A 89 4.61 -4.72 -11.62
C GLY A 89 4.68 -3.87 -12.88
N THR A 90 5.45 -2.79 -12.84
CA THR A 90 5.85 -2.01 -14.01
C THR A 90 7.35 -1.71 -13.94
N HIS A 91 7.94 -1.39 -15.10
CA HIS A 91 9.34 -1.01 -15.21
C HIS A 91 9.45 0.41 -15.70
N VAL A 92 10.29 1.19 -15.05
CA VAL A 92 10.59 2.58 -15.40
C VAL A 92 11.99 2.62 -15.98
N ASP A 93 12.12 3.20 -17.17
CA ASP A 93 13.39 3.30 -17.86
C ASP A 93 14.22 4.53 -17.43
N THR A 94 15.38 4.72 -18.04
CA THR A 94 16.27 5.87 -17.79
C THR A 94 15.72 7.22 -18.27
N ASN A 95 14.69 7.22 -19.12
CA ASN A 95 13.96 8.39 -19.59
C ASN A 95 12.66 8.65 -18.78
N ASP A 96 12.48 7.92 -17.68
CA ASP A 96 11.30 7.93 -16.82
C ASP A 96 9.99 7.55 -17.55
N MET A 97 10.08 6.74 -18.61
CA MET A 97 8.96 6.09 -19.27
C MET A 97 8.59 4.79 -18.57
N GLU A 98 7.30 4.54 -18.40
CA GLU A 98 6.77 3.36 -17.70
C GLU A 98 6.24 2.32 -18.70
N SER A 99 6.59 1.05 -18.46
CA SER A 99 6.19 -0.09 -19.28
C SER A 99 4.69 -0.39 -19.16
N ASN A 100 4.21 -1.29 -20.02
CA ASN A 100 2.96 -1.98 -19.74
C ASN A 100 3.02 -2.72 -18.39
N PRO A 101 1.89 -2.93 -17.70
CA PRO A 101 1.86 -3.71 -16.48
C PRO A 101 2.20 -5.18 -16.76
N SER A 102 2.88 -5.82 -15.82
CA SER A 102 2.97 -7.28 -15.78
C SER A 102 1.57 -7.90 -15.68
N VAL A 103 1.48 -9.21 -15.92
CA VAL A 103 0.27 -9.97 -15.58
C VAL A 103 -0.10 -9.69 -14.12
N THR A 104 -1.35 -9.28 -13.91
CA THR A 104 -1.89 -9.04 -12.57
C THR A 104 -1.98 -10.37 -11.81
N VAL A 105 -1.48 -10.39 -10.58
CA VAL A 105 -1.56 -11.52 -9.67
C VAL A 105 -2.36 -11.09 -8.44
N THR A 106 -3.55 -11.68 -8.27
CA THR A 106 -4.31 -11.53 -7.02
C THR A 106 -3.59 -12.31 -5.91
N ARG A 107 -3.23 -11.62 -4.83
CA ARG A 107 -2.54 -12.18 -3.66
C ARG A 107 -3.44 -12.07 -2.43
N PHE A 108 -3.57 -13.16 -1.67
CA PHE A 108 -4.20 -13.12 -0.36
C PHE A 108 -3.13 -13.08 0.72
N VAL A 109 -3.26 -12.11 1.63
CA VAL A 109 -2.40 -11.94 2.80
C VAL A 109 -3.22 -12.27 4.03
N GLU A 110 -2.79 -13.28 4.78
CA GLU A 110 -3.45 -13.64 6.03
C GLU A 110 -3.33 -12.49 7.06
N PRO A 111 -4.39 -12.24 7.87
CA PRO A 111 -4.36 -11.26 8.95
C PRO A 111 -3.44 -11.70 10.11
#